data_AF-A0A9P9D0Z7-F1
#
_entry.id   AF-A0A9P9D0Z7-F1
#
_cell.length_a   1.000
_cell.length_b   1.000
_cell.length_c   1.000
_cell.angle_alpha   90.00
_cell.angle_beta   90.00
_cell.angle_gamma   90.00
#
_symmetry.space_group_name_H-M   'P 1'
#
loop_
_entity.id
_entity.type
_entity.pdbx_description
1 polymer ?
#
loop_
_entity_poly.entity_id
_entity_poly.type
_entity_poly.pdbx_seq_one_letter_code
_entity_poly.pdbx_strand_id
1 'polypeptide(L)'
;MSARADYLPGEGSRSATLTQSIPRWYEKIQTSAGGELPMALCGNKVDLPYRRLGPKSITFHREKGLSYFDMSVKSDLNLRKPFIWLASRVLDSPSLEETAALSVEAAPHLEIEPLKPTISLKDEGSSTPFPSNTAVESGIRRRLERMAESLQQHPNIRVTEAKISASAPQSEIDEAKKYANGRLPSGVEKFYKQVGSFRLEWELISPEMAIGDIPSTGHIRILPILEIFGDNWRDITWFPLPNYVEPTPDDEWRLRFRNVLPFDFFIPEACMCFIQEPAGTPEDYVAYHYFGEELYKTRYTFGDYVERLLASHGYWYWMETLCSESADSAQVDSYRANMPRIFAGYDDSLFQP
;
A
#
# COMPACT_ATOMS: atom_id res chain seq x y z
N MET A 1 -27.60 19.05 41.17
CA MET A 1 -26.42 18.53 41.89
C MET A 1 -26.13 17.16 41.29
N SER A 2 -25.56 17.04 40.09
CA SER A 2 -24.12 17.14 39.75
C SER A 2 -23.23 16.46 40.79
N ALA A 3 -22.86 15.22 40.50
CA ALA A 3 -21.68 14.58 41.06
C ALA A 3 -20.83 14.11 39.88
N ARG A 4 -19.72 14.82 39.69
CA ARG A 4 -18.58 14.45 38.87
C ARG A 4 -18.07 13.08 39.33
N ALA A 5 -17.83 12.17 38.39
CA ALA A 5 -16.85 11.12 38.56
C ALA A 5 -15.64 11.52 37.73
N ASP A 6 -14.53 11.72 38.43
CA ASP A 6 -13.32 12.34 37.95
C ASP A 6 -12.62 11.49 36.88
N TYR A 7 -12.19 12.18 35.83
CA TYR A 7 -11.31 11.68 34.79
C TYR A 7 -9.88 11.67 35.36
N LEU A 8 -9.32 10.48 35.58
CA LEU A 8 -7.88 10.30 35.79
C LEU A 8 -7.29 9.63 34.53
N PRO A 9 -6.22 10.21 33.93
CA PRO A 9 -5.63 9.69 32.71
C PRO A 9 -4.71 8.53 33.06
N GLY A 10 -5.09 7.32 32.67
CA GLY A 10 -4.29 6.10 32.82
C GLY A 10 -3.87 5.58 31.46
N GLU A 11 -2.59 5.75 31.15
CA GLU A 11 -1.78 4.93 30.24
C GLU A 11 -2.30 4.67 28.81
N GLY A 12 -1.76 5.46 27.88
CA GLY A 12 -1.40 5.02 26.53
C GLY A 12 -2.53 4.43 25.69
N SER A 13 -3.14 5.29 24.87
CA SER A 13 -3.94 4.88 23.71
C SER A 13 -3.10 3.95 22.82
N ARG A 14 -3.20 2.65 23.06
CA ARG A 14 -2.57 1.61 22.26
C ARG A 14 -3.31 1.60 20.92
N SER A 15 -2.60 1.96 19.86
CA SER A 15 -2.91 1.53 18.49
C SER A 15 -3.45 0.09 18.54
N ALA A 16 -4.67 -0.11 18.03
CA ALA A 16 -5.40 -1.36 18.18
C ALA A 16 -4.55 -2.50 17.63
N THR A 17 -3.98 -3.32 18.52
CA THR A 17 -3.09 -4.41 18.12
C THR A 17 -3.95 -5.44 17.37
N LEU A 18 -3.43 -6.10 16.32
CA LEU A 18 -4.15 -7.17 15.58
C LEU A 18 -4.85 -8.19 16.49
N THR A 19 -4.32 -8.45 17.69
CA THR A 19 -4.94 -9.31 18.72
C THR A 19 -6.23 -8.75 19.32
N GLN A 20 -6.38 -7.43 19.39
CA GLN A 20 -7.56 -6.76 19.94
C GLN A 20 -8.72 -6.72 18.93
N SER A 21 -8.45 -6.80 17.63
CA SER A 21 -9.49 -6.81 16.59
C SER A 21 -10.08 -8.20 16.33
N ILE A 22 -9.35 -9.29 16.66
CA ILE A 22 -9.81 -10.68 16.45
C ILE A 22 -11.17 -10.98 17.13
N PRO A 23 -11.41 -10.65 18.41
CA PRO A 23 -12.72 -10.87 19.03
C PRO A 23 -13.87 -10.18 18.31
N ARG A 24 -13.65 -8.93 17.87
CA ARG A 24 -14.64 -8.13 17.14
C ARG A 24 -15.00 -8.77 15.79
N TRP A 25 -14.00 -9.26 15.05
CA TRP A 25 -14.22 -9.95 13.79
C TRP A 25 -14.99 -11.27 13.96
N TYR A 26 -14.62 -12.05 14.97
CA TYR A 26 -15.30 -13.31 15.30
C TYR A 26 -16.79 -13.09 15.58
N GLU A 27 -17.13 -12.13 16.44
CA GLU A 27 -18.52 -11.81 16.79
C GLU A 27 -19.33 -11.34 15.57
N LYS A 28 -18.71 -10.51 14.72
CA LYS A 28 -19.34 -10.02 13.50
C LYS A 28 -19.67 -11.16 12.54
N ILE A 29 -18.73 -12.07 12.30
CA ILE A 29 -18.94 -13.22 11.42
C ILE A 29 -20.06 -14.11 11.97
N GLN A 30 -20.03 -14.43 13.27
CA GLN A 30 -21.08 -15.24 13.91
C GLN A 30 -22.47 -14.62 13.79
N THR A 31 -22.58 -13.30 13.99
CA THR A 31 -23.86 -12.59 13.92
C THR A 31 -24.41 -12.54 12.49
N SER A 32 -23.54 -12.38 11.48
CA SER A 32 -23.95 -12.29 10.08
C SER A 32 -24.23 -13.66 9.42
N ALA A 33 -23.65 -14.73 9.95
CA ALA A 33 -23.67 -16.05 9.34
C ALA A 33 -25.03 -16.77 9.36
N GLY A 34 -25.96 -16.36 10.24
CA GLY A 34 -27.26 -17.03 10.38
C GLY A 34 -27.20 -18.50 10.82
N GLY A 35 -26.02 -19.03 11.18
CA GLY A 35 -25.77 -20.43 11.56
C GLY A 35 -24.31 -20.71 11.90
N GLU A 36 -23.99 -21.95 12.29
CA GLU A 36 -22.62 -22.38 12.62
C GLU A 36 -21.77 -22.48 11.34
N LEU A 37 -20.86 -21.53 11.14
CA LEU A 37 -19.85 -21.58 10.07
C LEU A 37 -18.52 -22.14 10.60
N PRO A 38 -17.88 -23.06 9.86
CA PRO A 38 -16.52 -23.48 10.17
C PRO A 38 -15.56 -22.29 9.98
N MET A 39 -14.80 -21.96 11.02
CA MET A 39 -13.86 -20.85 11.01
C MET A 39 -12.48 -21.31 11.49
N ALA A 40 -11.44 -20.77 10.84
CA ALA A 40 -10.05 -20.97 11.21
C ALA A 40 -9.38 -19.61 11.42
N LEU A 41 -8.51 -19.53 12.41
CA LEU A 41 -7.66 -18.37 12.66
C LEU A 41 -6.28 -18.61 12.02
N CYS A 42 -5.83 -17.70 11.16
CA CYS A 42 -4.56 -17.81 10.46
C CYS A 42 -3.58 -16.73 10.94
N GLY A 43 -2.42 -17.16 11.45
CA GLY A 43 -1.29 -16.27 11.75
C GLY A 43 -0.38 -16.17 10.54
N ASN A 44 -0.47 -15.06 9.79
CA ASN A 44 0.36 -14.82 8.61
C ASN A 44 1.73 -14.21 8.99
N LYS A 45 2.69 -14.22 8.05
CA LYS A 45 4.04 -13.62 8.15
C LYS A 45 4.96 -14.29 9.17
N VAL A 46 4.82 -15.62 9.35
CA VAL A 46 5.69 -16.39 10.27
C VAL A 46 7.12 -16.58 9.78
N ASP A 47 7.39 -16.22 8.52
CA ASP A 47 8.72 -16.19 7.93
C ASP A 47 9.58 -15.01 8.42
N LEU A 48 8.98 -14.01 9.07
CA LEU A 48 9.72 -12.89 9.64
C LEU A 48 10.52 -13.35 10.88
N PRO A 49 11.82 -12.97 10.99
CA PRO A 49 12.66 -13.38 12.11
C PRO A 49 12.17 -12.84 13.46
N TYR A 50 11.41 -11.74 13.46
CA TYR A 50 10.87 -11.09 14.65
C TYR A 50 9.35 -11.19 14.69
N ARG A 51 8.85 -12.28 15.30
CA ARG A 51 7.42 -12.48 15.52
C ARG A 51 6.95 -11.68 16.73
N ARG A 52 6.21 -10.59 16.50
CA ARG A 52 5.63 -9.75 17.58
C ARG A 52 4.72 -10.53 18.53
N LEU A 53 4.00 -11.53 18.02
CA LEU A 53 3.08 -12.36 18.79
C LEU A 53 3.58 -13.79 18.87
N GLY A 54 4.21 -14.16 19.98
CA GLY A 54 4.67 -15.54 20.19
C GLY A 54 3.52 -16.56 20.23
N PRO A 55 3.76 -17.85 19.94
CA PRO A 55 2.71 -18.88 19.97
C PRO A 55 1.93 -18.97 21.29
N LYS A 56 2.56 -18.60 22.41
CA LYS A 56 1.94 -18.60 23.74
C LYS A 56 0.94 -17.45 23.96
N SER A 57 1.06 -16.33 23.24
CA SER A 57 0.17 -15.17 23.39
C SER A 57 -1.08 -15.25 22.51
N ILE A 58 -1.18 -16.26 21.64
CA ILE A 58 -2.33 -16.46 20.76
C ILE A 58 -3.26 -17.48 21.40
N THR A 59 -4.16 -17.03 22.28
CA THR A 59 -5.06 -17.92 23.04
C THR A 59 -6.48 -17.98 22.50
N PHE A 60 -6.90 -16.94 21.75
CA PHE A 60 -8.29 -16.76 21.31
C PHE A 60 -8.86 -17.97 20.56
N HIS A 61 -8.07 -18.64 19.71
CA HIS A 61 -8.53 -19.83 19.01
C HIS A 61 -8.91 -20.96 19.97
N ARG A 62 -8.23 -21.10 21.11
CA ARG A 62 -8.55 -22.10 22.14
C ARG A 62 -9.80 -21.72 22.91
N GLU A 63 -9.95 -20.44 23.21
CA GLU A 63 -11.13 -19.89 23.92
C GLU A 63 -12.42 -20.10 23.12
N LYS A 64 -12.36 -19.98 21.79
CA LYS A 64 -13.51 -20.12 20.89
C LYS A 64 -13.59 -21.47 20.16
N GLY A 65 -12.68 -22.40 20.43
CA GLY A 65 -12.66 -23.71 19.78
C GLY A 65 -12.34 -23.67 18.27
N LEU A 66 -11.63 -22.65 17.81
CA LEU A 66 -11.22 -22.48 16.42
C LEU A 66 -9.95 -23.26 16.11
N SER A 67 -9.83 -23.72 14.87
CA SER A 67 -8.54 -24.22 14.38
C SER A 67 -7.59 -23.07 14.11
N TYR A 68 -6.30 -23.29 14.35
CA TYR A 68 -5.25 -22.29 14.21
C TYR A 68 -4.14 -22.77 13.28
N PHE A 69 -3.74 -21.91 12.35
CA PHE A 69 -2.69 -22.19 11.38
C PHE A 69 -1.67 -21.06 11.35
N ASP A 70 -0.41 -21.39 11.62
CA ASP A 70 0.73 -20.53 11.29
C ASP A 70 1.06 -20.68 9.80
N MET A 71 1.06 -19.59 9.05
CA MET A 71 1.28 -19.60 7.61
C MET A 71 2.16 -18.43 7.13
N SER A 72 2.77 -18.61 5.96
CA SER A 72 3.42 -17.53 5.22
C SER A 72 3.04 -17.63 3.76
N VAL A 73 2.40 -16.57 3.25
CA VAL A 73 2.15 -16.44 1.81
C VAL A 73 3.46 -16.29 1.04
N LYS A 74 4.44 -15.57 1.62
CA LYS A 74 5.73 -15.29 0.96
C LYS A 74 6.53 -16.56 0.69
N SER A 75 6.54 -17.50 1.63
CA SER A 75 7.31 -18.74 1.50
C SER A 75 6.43 -19.95 1.17
N ASP A 76 5.17 -19.73 0.79
CA ASP A 76 4.14 -20.77 0.59
C ASP A 76 4.02 -21.78 1.75
N LEU A 77 4.34 -21.34 2.98
CA LEU A 77 4.30 -22.21 4.16
C LEU A 77 2.87 -22.35 4.66
N ASN A 78 2.38 -23.60 4.69
CA ASN A 78 1.06 -23.97 5.20
C ASN A 78 -0.13 -23.26 4.54
N LEU A 79 0.06 -22.62 3.38
CA LEU A 79 -0.96 -21.81 2.70
C LEU A 79 -2.24 -22.60 2.40
N ARG A 80 -2.10 -23.90 2.08
CA ARG A 80 -3.21 -24.80 1.72
C ARG A 80 -3.95 -25.37 2.93
N LYS A 81 -3.33 -25.43 4.11
CA LYS A 81 -3.88 -26.12 5.29
C LYS A 81 -5.21 -25.54 5.78
N PRO A 82 -5.41 -24.21 5.85
CA PRO A 82 -6.70 -23.63 6.22
C PRO A 82 -7.81 -24.03 5.24
N PHE A 83 -7.53 -24.04 3.94
CA PHE A 83 -8.51 -24.39 2.91
C PHE A 83 -8.92 -25.86 2.97
N ILE A 84 -7.94 -26.77 3.11
CA ILE A 84 -8.22 -28.20 3.26
C ILE A 84 -9.05 -28.46 4.53
N TRP A 85 -8.72 -27.79 5.63
CA TRP A 85 -9.48 -27.90 6.87
C TRP A 85 -10.90 -27.36 6.74
N LEU A 86 -11.09 -26.22 6.07
CA LEU A 86 -12.42 -25.68 5.80
C LEU A 86 -13.21 -26.63 4.91
N ALA A 87 -12.59 -27.16 3.85
CA ALA A 87 -13.24 -28.11 2.95
C ALA A 87 -13.67 -29.39 3.68
N SER A 88 -12.82 -29.94 4.58
CA SER A 88 -13.18 -31.14 5.36
C SER A 88 -14.34 -30.90 6.32
N ARG A 89 -14.47 -29.69 6.86
CA ARG A 89 -15.60 -29.30 7.71
C ARG A 89 -16.89 -29.06 6.93
N VAL A 90 -16.81 -28.41 5.78
CA VAL A 90 -17.97 -28.14 4.92
C VAL A 90 -18.50 -29.42 4.28
N LEU A 91 -17.61 -30.34 3.90
CA LEU A 91 -17.95 -31.60 3.23
C LEU A 91 -18.18 -32.77 4.20
N ASP A 92 -18.07 -32.55 5.51
CA ASP A 92 -18.14 -33.56 6.57
C ASP A 92 -17.29 -34.82 6.28
N SER A 93 -16.10 -34.60 5.72
CA SER A 93 -15.21 -35.68 5.26
C SER A 93 -13.82 -35.52 5.90
N PRO A 94 -13.52 -36.25 6.99
CA PRO A 94 -12.28 -36.11 7.74
C PRO A 94 -11.04 -36.64 7.01
N SER A 95 -11.21 -37.36 5.91
CA SER A 95 -10.14 -37.98 5.11
C SER A 95 -9.87 -37.27 3.78
N LEU A 96 -10.19 -35.98 3.68
CA LEU A 96 -9.81 -35.14 2.54
C LEU A 96 -8.29 -34.99 2.51
N GLU A 97 -7.63 -35.93 1.83
CA GLU A 97 -6.23 -35.82 1.45
C GLU A 97 -6.12 -35.06 0.14
N GLU A 98 -5.03 -34.30 0.00
CA GLU A 98 -4.71 -33.57 -1.22
C GLU A 98 -4.48 -34.58 -2.35
N THR A 99 -5.47 -34.76 -3.23
CA THR A 99 -5.20 -35.40 -4.53
C THR A 99 -4.32 -34.43 -5.31
N ALA A 100 -3.20 -34.91 -5.86
CA ALA A 100 -2.19 -34.13 -6.59
C ALA A 100 -2.68 -33.38 -7.85
N ALA A 101 -3.99 -33.19 -8.03
CA ALA A 101 -4.65 -32.53 -9.15
C ALA A 101 -5.11 -31.09 -8.80
N LEU A 102 -4.25 -30.35 -8.10
CA LEU A 102 -4.26 -28.87 -8.11
C LEU A 102 -2.81 -28.40 -8.11
N SER A 103 -2.09 -28.80 -9.17
CA SER A 103 -1.03 -27.96 -9.71
C SER A 103 -1.69 -26.63 -10.04
N VAL A 104 -1.57 -25.69 -9.12
CA VAL A 104 -1.51 -24.29 -9.51
C VAL A 104 -0.31 -24.28 -10.44
N GLU A 105 -0.55 -24.25 -11.75
CA GLU A 105 0.49 -23.80 -12.67
C GLU A 105 1.03 -22.55 -12.01
N ALA A 106 2.29 -22.60 -11.57
CA ALA A 106 2.98 -21.40 -11.16
C ALA A 106 2.70 -20.42 -12.28
N ALA A 107 1.95 -19.34 -11.99
CA ALA A 107 1.82 -18.23 -12.92
C ALA A 107 3.23 -18.00 -13.44
N PRO A 108 3.46 -18.08 -14.76
CA PRO A 108 4.78 -18.31 -15.30
C PRO A 108 5.72 -17.32 -14.65
N HIS A 109 6.63 -17.88 -13.85
CA HIS A 109 7.84 -17.16 -13.50
C HIS A 109 8.45 -16.86 -14.86
N LEU A 110 8.38 -15.62 -15.28
CA LEU A 110 9.19 -15.13 -16.38
C LEU A 110 10.63 -15.20 -15.89
N GLU A 111 11.21 -16.40 -15.94
CA GLU A 111 12.64 -16.59 -16.08
C GLU A 111 13.01 -15.90 -17.39
N ILE A 112 13.34 -14.62 -17.29
CA ILE A 112 14.02 -13.93 -18.37
C ILE A 112 15.40 -14.58 -18.42
N GLU A 113 15.59 -15.49 -19.36
CA GLU A 113 16.93 -15.94 -19.72
C GLU A 113 17.82 -14.71 -19.96
N PRO A 114 19.05 -14.67 -19.43
CA PRO A 114 19.96 -13.59 -19.73
C PRO A 114 20.24 -13.60 -21.24
N LEU A 115 19.68 -12.63 -21.96
CA LEU A 115 19.99 -12.39 -23.36
C LEU A 115 21.50 -12.19 -23.49
N LYS A 116 22.15 -13.17 -24.14
CA LYS A 116 23.55 -13.08 -24.55
C LYS A 116 23.72 -11.84 -25.43
N PRO A 117 24.74 -10.99 -25.19
CA PRO A 117 24.99 -9.85 -26.05
C PRO A 117 25.52 -10.36 -27.40
N THR A 118 24.72 -10.21 -28.44
CA THR A 118 25.20 -10.30 -29.83
C THR A 118 24.73 -9.06 -30.56
N ILE A 119 25.49 -7.97 -30.43
CA ILE A 119 25.55 -6.94 -31.45
C ILE A 119 27.01 -6.55 -31.59
N SER A 120 27.53 -6.80 -32.79
CA SER A 120 28.86 -6.47 -33.25
C SER A 120 29.16 -4.98 -33.09
N LEU A 121 30.34 -4.72 -32.52
CA LEU A 121 31.01 -3.43 -32.55
C LEU A 121 31.11 -2.94 -34.01
N LYS A 122 30.54 -1.75 -34.26
CA LYS A 122 31.13 -0.81 -35.20
C LYS A 122 31.26 0.53 -34.49
N ASP A 123 32.51 0.82 -34.16
CA ASP A 123 33.00 2.14 -33.81
C ASP A 123 32.62 3.13 -34.90
N GLU A 124 31.89 4.19 -34.54
CA GLU A 124 32.13 5.51 -35.11
C GLU A 124 32.10 6.53 -33.97
N GLY A 125 33.31 6.96 -33.60
CA GLY A 125 33.51 8.06 -32.67
C GLY A 125 33.02 9.36 -33.28
N SER A 126 32.15 10.05 -32.56
CA SER A 126 31.93 11.48 -32.72
C SER A 126 31.63 12.06 -31.35
N SER A 127 32.69 12.54 -30.70
CA SER A 127 32.62 13.41 -29.54
C SER A 127 31.96 14.72 -29.97
N THR A 128 30.66 14.88 -29.67
CA THR A 128 30.02 16.20 -29.67
C THR A 128 29.85 16.65 -28.22
N PRO A 129 30.31 17.87 -27.85
CA PRO A 129 30.08 18.39 -26.51
C PRO A 129 28.58 18.67 -26.35
N PHE A 130 27.99 18.15 -25.26
CA PHE A 130 26.64 18.50 -24.87
C PHE A 130 26.52 20.03 -24.70
N PRO A 131 25.54 20.69 -25.32
CA PRO A 131 25.36 22.11 -25.13
C PRO A 131 24.90 22.34 -23.68
N SER A 132 25.76 23.01 -22.92
CA SER A 132 25.40 23.69 -21.69
C SER A 132 24.36 24.75 -22.02
N ASN A 133 23.09 24.45 -21.77
CA ASN A 133 22.04 25.45 -21.84
C ASN A 133 21.23 25.45 -20.53
N THR A 134 21.53 26.45 -19.73
CA THR A 134 20.99 26.78 -18.41
C THR A 134 19.54 27.29 -18.48
N ALA A 135 18.62 26.46 -19.00
CA ALA A 135 17.19 26.81 -19.07
C ALA A 135 16.18 25.64 -18.90
N VAL A 136 16.58 24.43 -18.47
CA VAL A 136 15.65 23.27 -18.37
C VAL A 136 15.84 22.47 -17.07
N GLU A 137 15.53 23.05 -15.92
CA GLU A 137 15.55 22.37 -14.60
C GLU A 137 14.19 21.86 -14.10
N SER A 138 13.08 22.09 -14.83
CA SER A 138 11.75 22.25 -14.21
C SER A 138 10.72 21.11 -14.37
N GLY A 139 11.05 19.98 -15.02
CA GLY A 139 10.11 18.88 -15.25
C GLY A 139 10.01 17.87 -14.10
N ILE A 140 8.81 17.36 -13.81
CA ILE A 140 8.56 16.34 -12.77
C ILE A 140 9.36 15.07 -13.06
N ARG A 141 9.40 14.63 -14.33
CA ARG A 141 10.17 13.45 -14.76
C ARG A 141 11.64 13.55 -14.38
N ARG A 142 12.29 14.68 -14.69
CA ARG A 142 13.70 14.92 -14.38
C ARG A 142 13.97 14.99 -12.88
N ARG A 143 13.00 15.45 -12.08
CA ARG A 143 13.11 15.45 -10.62
C ARG A 143 13.04 14.03 -10.04
N LEU A 144 12.16 13.18 -10.56
CA LEU A 144 12.09 11.76 -10.18
C LEU A 144 13.36 11.00 -10.60
N GLU A 145 13.86 11.25 -11.81
CA GLU A 145 15.13 10.67 -12.30
C GLU A 145 16.29 11.05 -11.38
N ARG A 146 16.44 12.35 -11.04
CA ARG A 146 17.48 12.80 -10.08
C ARG A 146 17.32 12.19 -8.70
N MET A 147 16.09 12.04 -8.20
CA MET A 147 15.84 11.39 -6.91
C MET A 147 16.31 9.92 -6.95
N ALA A 148 15.97 9.18 -8.02
CA ALA A 148 16.41 7.80 -8.20
C ALA A 148 17.94 7.69 -8.34
N GLU A 149 18.56 8.56 -9.14
CA GLU A 149 20.02 8.65 -9.29
C GLU A 149 20.72 8.94 -7.95
N SER A 150 20.19 9.89 -7.18
CA SER A 150 20.69 10.22 -5.83
C SER A 150 20.65 9.00 -4.91
N LEU A 151 19.54 8.25 -4.91
CA LEU A 151 19.40 7.02 -4.12
C LEU A 151 20.37 5.92 -4.56
N GLN A 152 20.60 5.77 -5.87
CA GLN A 152 21.54 4.80 -6.41
C GLN A 152 23.00 5.13 -6.08
N GLN A 153 23.33 6.41 -5.95
CA GLN A 153 24.68 6.90 -5.59
C GLN A 153 24.89 6.97 -4.08
N HIS A 154 23.83 6.83 -3.28
CA HIS A 154 23.91 6.97 -1.84
C HIS A 154 24.66 5.77 -1.22
N PRO A 155 25.72 5.99 -0.42
CA PRO A 155 26.65 4.93 0.00
C PRO A 155 26.01 3.84 0.85
N ASN A 156 24.91 4.16 1.54
CA ASN A 156 24.25 3.26 2.49
C ASN A 156 22.87 2.77 2.01
N ILE A 157 22.48 3.04 0.76
CA ILE A 157 21.18 2.62 0.22
C ILE A 157 21.41 1.64 -0.94
N ARG A 158 20.63 0.55 -0.93
CA ARG A 158 20.53 -0.36 -2.07
C ARG A 158 19.19 -0.14 -2.75
N VAL A 159 19.23 0.32 -3.99
CA VAL A 159 18.05 0.41 -4.85
C VAL A 159 17.83 -0.95 -5.52
N THR A 160 16.67 -1.57 -5.30
CA THR A 160 16.29 -2.86 -5.87
C THR A 160 15.46 -2.70 -7.14
N GLU A 161 14.67 -1.64 -7.23
CA GLU A 161 13.91 -1.29 -8.43
C GLU A 161 13.85 0.24 -8.60
N ALA A 162 14.04 0.73 -9.82
CA ALA A 162 13.78 2.11 -10.20
C ALA A 162 13.36 2.15 -11.68
N LYS A 163 12.07 2.37 -11.94
CA LYS A 163 11.51 2.40 -13.30
C LYS A 163 10.52 3.54 -13.45
N ILE A 164 10.77 4.41 -14.42
CA ILE A 164 9.89 5.52 -14.79
C ILE A 164 9.45 5.27 -16.23
N SER A 165 8.15 5.10 -16.46
CA SER A 165 7.66 4.91 -17.84
C SER A 165 7.58 6.24 -18.60
N ALA A 166 7.49 6.15 -19.93
CA ALA A 166 7.17 7.31 -20.77
C ALA A 166 5.83 7.94 -20.36
N SER A 167 5.61 9.19 -20.76
CA SER A 167 4.35 9.91 -20.53
C SER A 167 3.15 9.15 -21.07
N ALA A 168 2.00 9.28 -20.41
CA ALA A 168 0.75 8.72 -20.91
C ALA A 168 0.37 9.37 -22.26
N PRO A 169 -0.04 8.58 -23.28
CA PRO A 169 -0.63 9.10 -24.50
C PRO A 169 -1.82 10.02 -24.22
N GLN A 170 -2.01 11.06 -25.03
CA GLN A 170 -3.14 12.00 -24.85
C GLN A 170 -4.50 11.27 -24.90
N SER A 171 -4.62 10.21 -25.70
CA SER A 171 -5.82 9.37 -25.76
C SER A 171 -6.17 8.71 -24.42
N GLU A 172 -5.17 8.25 -23.67
CA GLU A 172 -5.37 7.66 -22.33
C GLU A 172 -5.77 8.73 -21.31
N ILE A 173 -5.18 9.93 -21.40
CA ILE A 173 -5.55 11.06 -20.55
C ILE A 173 -7.01 11.48 -20.81
N ASP A 174 -7.42 11.52 -22.08
CA ASP A 174 -8.79 11.86 -22.46
C ASP A 174 -9.79 10.78 -22.05
N GLU A 175 -9.39 9.50 -22.07
CA GLU A 175 -10.19 8.39 -21.56
C GLU A 175 -10.31 8.42 -20.03
N ALA A 176 -9.21 8.64 -19.31
CA ALA A 176 -9.23 8.83 -17.86
C ALA A 176 -10.15 9.98 -17.43
N LYS A 177 -10.17 11.09 -18.19
CA LYS A 177 -11.12 12.20 -17.98
C LYS A 177 -12.58 11.76 -18.07
N LYS A 178 -12.93 10.80 -18.93
CA LYS A 178 -14.30 10.29 -19.05
C LYS A 178 -14.69 9.53 -17.78
N TYR A 179 -13.82 8.64 -17.28
CA TYR A 179 -14.04 7.93 -16.01
C TYR A 179 -14.11 8.89 -14.81
N ALA A 180 -13.35 9.99 -14.86
CA ALA A 180 -13.37 11.07 -13.87
C ALA A 180 -14.53 12.08 -14.04
N ASN A 181 -15.58 11.73 -14.81
CA ASN A 181 -16.73 12.60 -15.08
C ASN A 181 -16.37 13.99 -15.59
N GLY A 182 -15.39 14.05 -16.50
CA GLY A 182 -14.97 15.24 -17.24
C GLY A 182 -13.84 16.03 -16.60
N ARG A 183 -13.43 15.73 -15.35
CA ARG A 183 -12.39 16.49 -14.66
C ARG A 183 -11.46 15.59 -13.84
N LEU A 184 -10.17 15.63 -14.18
CA LEU A 184 -9.12 15.02 -13.36
C LEU A 184 -8.76 15.92 -12.16
N PRO A 185 -8.33 15.33 -11.02
CA PRO A 185 -7.79 16.08 -9.88
C PRO A 185 -6.59 16.97 -10.26
N SER A 186 -6.41 18.04 -9.48
CA SER A 186 -5.32 18.99 -9.66
C SER A 186 -3.95 18.30 -9.63
N GLY A 187 -3.12 18.60 -10.64
CA GLY A 187 -1.77 18.05 -10.81
C GLY A 187 -1.70 16.73 -11.57
N VAL A 188 -2.78 15.95 -11.67
CA VAL A 188 -2.79 14.62 -12.33
C VAL A 188 -2.40 14.73 -13.80
N GLU A 189 -3.10 15.55 -14.59
CA GLU A 189 -2.81 15.69 -16.02
C GLU A 189 -1.38 16.21 -16.27
N LYS A 190 -0.90 17.15 -15.44
CA LYS A 190 0.46 17.70 -15.54
C LYS A 190 1.53 16.64 -15.29
N PHE A 191 1.29 15.73 -14.34
CA PHE A 191 2.15 14.60 -14.04
C PHE A 191 2.16 13.58 -15.17
N TYR A 192 0.98 13.10 -15.60
CA TYR A 192 0.87 12.03 -16.60
C TYR A 192 1.33 12.44 -18.00
N LYS A 193 1.30 13.73 -18.33
CA LYS A 193 1.97 14.27 -19.53
C LYS A 193 3.49 14.13 -19.54
N GLN A 194 4.11 13.78 -18.41
CA GLN A 194 5.55 13.60 -18.27
C GLN A 194 5.93 12.19 -17.81
N VAL A 195 5.09 11.54 -16.99
CA VAL A 195 5.39 10.29 -16.31
C VAL A 195 4.18 9.37 -16.38
N GLY A 196 4.26 8.26 -17.11
CA GLY A 196 3.12 7.34 -17.24
C GLY A 196 2.92 6.44 -16.02
N SER A 197 3.99 6.13 -15.29
CA SER A 197 4.01 5.33 -14.06
C SER A 197 5.39 5.45 -13.43
N PHE A 198 5.49 5.13 -12.14
CA PHE A 198 6.76 5.18 -11.42
C PHE A 198 6.83 4.08 -10.37
N ARG A 199 7.90 3.27 -10.42
CA ARG A 199 8.25 2.28 -9.40
C ARG A 199 9.61 2.58 -8.82
N LEU A 200 9.70 2.56 -7.50
CA LEU A 200 10.94 2.69 -6.76
C LEU A 200 10.89 1.80 -5.53
N GLU A 201 11.92 1.00 -5.34
CA GLU A 201 12.15 0.23 -4.14
C GLU A 201 13.62 0.36 -3.71
N TRP A 202 13.82 0.63 -2.42
CA TRP A 202 15.16 0.69 -1.85
C TRP A 202 15.16 0.28 -0.38
N GLU A 203 16.33 -0.13 0.11
CA GLU A 203 16.55 -0.49 1.51
C GLU A 203 17.88 0.07 2.02
N LEU A 204 17.94 0.36 3.33
CA LEU A 204 19.16 0.79 3.99
C LEU A 204 20.08 -0.42 4.26
N ILE A 205 21.32 -0.36 3.74
CA ILE A 205 22.31 -1.45 3.87
C ILE A 205 22.99 -1.43 5.26
N SER A 206 23.08 -0.25 5.86
CA SER A 206 23.67 -0.01 7.19
C SER A 206 22.56 0.25 8.23
N PRO A 207 21.85 -0.79 8.70
CA PRO A 207 20.75 -0.64 9.65
C PRO A 207 21.16 0.03 10.96
N GLU A 208 22.44 -0.02 11.33
CA GLU A 208 23.01 0.70 12.48
C GLU A 208 22.85 2.23 12.41
N MET A 209 22.63 2.79 11.22
CA MET A 209 22.33 4.21 11.07
C MET A 209 20.89 4.57 11.46
N ALA A 210 19.97 3.60 11.36
CA ALA A 210 18.58 3.79 11.69
C ALA A 210 18.35 3.71 13.22
N ILE A 211 17.38 4.47 13.70
CA ILE A 211 16.85 4.39 15.06
C ILE A 211 15.56 3.56 15.05
N GLY A 212 15.47 2.64 16.00
CA GLY A 212 14.28 1.85 16.27
C GLY A 212 14.24 0.54 15.50
N ASP A 213 13.22 -0.26 15.77
CA ASP A 213 13.09 -1.62 15.23
C ASP A 213 12.32 -1.67 13.90
N ILE A 214 11.90 -0.51 13.37
CA ILE A 214 11.16 -0.41 12.12
C ILE A 214 12.17 -0.30 10.96
N PRO A 215 12.14 -1.23 9.98
CA PRO A 215 13.01 -1.17 8.82
C PRO A 215 12.94 0.17 8.09
N SER A 216 14.10 0.74 7.79
CA SER A 216 14.23 1.90 6.90
C SER A 216 14.32 1.43 5.46
N THR A 217 13.17 1.35 4.80
CA THR A 217 13.03 1.06 3.38
C THR A 217 12.24 2.18 2.71
N GLY A 218 12.21 2.19 1.38
CA GLY A 218 11.29 3.04 0.64
C GLY A 218 10.63 2.31 -0.52
N HIS A 219 9.36 2.65 -0.74
CA HIS A 219 8.47 2.02 -1.70
C HIS A 219 7.59 3.08 -2.35
N ILE A 220 7.60 3.10 -3.68
CA ILE A 220 6.72 3.92 -4.50
C ILE A 220 6.21 3.05 -5.64
N ARG A 221 4.90 3.09 -5.88
CA ARG A 221 4.28 2.44 -7.03
C ARG A 221 3.13 3.30 -7.54
N ILE A 222 3.49 4.39 -8.23
CA ILE A 222 2.53 5.20 -8.98
C ILE A 222 2.06 4.41 -10.20
N LEU A 223 0.76 4.15 -10.25
CA LEU A 223 0.12 3.35 -11.28
C LEU A 223 -0.08 4.11 -12.61
N PRO A 224 -0.25 3.41 -13.75
CA PRO A 224 -0.74 4.01 -14.98
C PRO A 224 -2.09 4.71 -14.80
N ILE A 225 -2.31 5.80 -15.55
CA ILE A 225 -3.51 6.63 -15.38
C ILE A 225 -4.83 5.87 -15.59
N LEU A 226 -4.87 4.92 -16.53
CA LEU A 226 -6.06 4.08 -16.79
C LEU A 226 -6.20 2.92 -15.79
N GLU A 227 -5.12 2.54 -15.10
CA GLU A 227 -5.25 1.66 -13.94
C GLU A 227 -5.98 2.39 -12.81
N ILE A 228 -5.79 3.70 -12.66
CA ILE A 228 -6.45 4.53 -11.64
C ILE A 228 -7.88 4.88 -12.07
N PHE A 229 -8.02 5.52 -13.23
CA PHE A 229 -9.28 6.00 -13.79
C PHE A 229 -9.76 5.05 -14.88
N GLY A 230 -10.34 3.94 -14.46
CA GLY A 230 -10.90 2.90 -15.30
C GLY A 230 -11.76 1.93 -14.49
N ASP A 231 -12.11 0.80 -15.07
CA ASP A 231 -12.91 -0.23 -14.39
C ASP A 231 -12.09 -1.18 -13.50
N ASN A 232 -10.77 -1.00 -13.40
CA ASN A 232 -9.87 -1.94 -12.70
C ASN A 232 -10.18 -2.12 -11.21
N TRP A 233 -10.74 -1.10 -10.57
CA TRP A 233 -11.02 -1.11 -9.14
C TRP A 233 -12.50 -1.40 -8.82
N ARG A 234 -13.32 -1.49 -9.87
CA ARG A 234 -14.70 -1.93 -9.78
C ARG A 234 -14.72 -3.38 -9.30
N ASP A 235 -15.59 -3.66 -8.34
CA ASP A 235 -15.70 -4.95 -7.66
C ASP A 235 -14.45 -5.35 -6.83
N ILE A 236 -13.49 -4.43 -6.66
CA ILE A 236 -12.31 -4.62 -5.80
C ILE A 236 -12.38 -3.68 -4.60
N THR A 237 -12.36 -2.37 -4.84
CA THR A 237 -12.40 -1.35 -3.78
C THR A 237 -13.81 -0.82 -3.55
N TRP A 238 -14.70 -0.93 -4.55
CA TRP A 238 -16.13 -0.66 -4.42
C TRP A 238 -16.98 -1.68 -5.19
N PHE A 239 -18.21 -1.93 -4.73
CA PHE A 239 -19.13 -2.91 -5.34
C PHE A 239 -20.38 -2.20 -5.88
N PRO A 240 -20.59 -2.12 -7.21
CA PRO A 240 -21.82 -1.61 -7.79
C PRO A 240 -22.90 -2.69 -7.71
N LEU A 241 -23.69 -2.68 -6.62
CA LEU A 241 -24.85 -3.55 -6.54
C LEU A 241 -25.96 -3.03 -7.48
N PRO A 242 -26.59 -3.90 -8.31
CA PRO A 242 -27.59 -3.49 -9.29
C PRO A 242 -28.83 -2.81 -8.70
N ASN A 243 -29.04 -2.95 -7.38
CA ASN A 243 -30.08 -2.28 -6.61
C ASN A 243 -29.45 -1.49 -5.45
N TYR A 244 -28.45 -0.63 -5.73
CA TYR A 244 -27.83 0.20 -4.70
C TYR A 244 -28.89 1.04 -3.98
N VAL A 245 -29.20 0.63 -2.75
CA VAL A 245 -30.00 1.40 -1.79
C VAL A 245 -28.99 2.14 -0.94
N GLU A 246 -29.17 3.45 -0.76
CA GLU A 246 -28.33 4.23 0.17
C GLU A 246 -28.24 3.49 1.51
N PRO A 247 -27.03 3.27 2.05
CA PRO A 247 -26.85 2.54 3.30
C PRO A 247 -27.67 3.20 4.41
N THR A 248 -28.45 2.39 5.13
CA THR A 248 -29.08 2.86 6.36
C THR A 248 -28.01 3.02 7.46
N PRO A 249 -28.27 3.75 8.55
CA PRO A 249 -27.33 3.81 9.68
C PRO A 249 -26.93 2.42 10.22
N ASP A 250 -27.76 1.39 10.02
CA ASP A 250 -27.49 -0.01 10.40
C ASP A 250 -26.60 -0.76 9.36
N ASP A 251 -26.44 -0.23 8.14
CA ASP A 251 -25.53 -0.71 7.09
C ASP A 251 -24.11 -0.10 7.21
N GLU A 252 -23.68 0.17 8.44
CA GLU A 252 -22.43 0.88 8.76
C GLU A 252 -21.17 0.24 8.14
N TRP A 253 -21.25 -1.04 7.76
CA TRP A 253 -20.17 -1.77 7.07
C TRP A 253 -20.15 -1.56 5.56
N ARG A 254 -21.30 -1.30 4.90
CA ARG A 254 -21.36 -0.95 3.47
C ARG A 254 -20.81 0.45 3.22
N LEU A 255 -20.98 1.35 4.18
CA LEU A 255 -20.34 2.67 4.21
C LEU A 255 -18.80 2.62 4.32
N ARG A 256 -18.21 1.45 4.61
CA ARG A 256 -16.75 1.26 4.71
C ARG A 256 -16.11 0.86 3.38
N PHE A 257 -16.89 0.38 2.40
CA PHE A 257 -16.41 0.17 1.03
C PHE A 257 -16.56 1.47 0.26
N ARG A 258 -15.56 2.34 0.46
CA ARG A 258 -15.54 3.67 -0.14
C ARG A 258 -15.08 3.58 -1.59
N ASN A 259 -15.67 4.39 -2.45
CA ASN A 259 -15.24 4.50 -3.84
C ASN A 259 -13.89 5.21 -3.91
N VAL A 260 -12.83 4.42 -3.71
CA VAL A 260 -11.45 4.87 -3.75
C VAL A 260 -10.80 4.44 -5.06
N LEU A 261 -10.00 5.33 -5.63
CA LEU A 261 -9.17 5.07 -6.80
C LEU A 261 -7.70 5.08 -6.36
N PRO A 262 -7.12 3.93 -6.01
CA PRO A 262 -5.71 3.83 -5.66
C PRO A 262 -4.82 4.34 -6.78
N PHE A 263 -3.79 5.11 -6.42
CA PHE A 263 -2.82 5.60 -7.38
C PHE A 263 -1.36 5.34 -7.00
N ASP A 264 -1.04 5.17 -5.71
CA ASP A 264 0.31 4.86 -5.24
C ASP A 264 0.29 3.82 -4.13
N PHE A 265 0.95 2.69 -4.33
CA PHE A 265 1.07 1.62 -3.33
C PHE A 265 2.48 1.59 -2.74
N PHE A 266 2.58 1.61 -1.42
CA PHE A 266 3.84 1.44 -0.69
C PHE A 266 3.92 0.08 0.02
N ILE A 267 2.79 -0.60 0.20
CA ILE A 267 2.66 -2.03 0.51
C ILE A 267 1.39 -2.59 -0.15
N PRO A 268 1.21 -3.91 -0.27
CA PRO A 268 0.00 -4.48 -0.88
C PRO A 268 -1.30 -4.06 -0.19
N GLU A 269 -1.28 -3.84 1.12
CA GLU A 269 -2.46 -3.55 1.94
C GLU A 269 -2.75 -2.06 2.13
N ALA A 270 -1.91 -1.15 1.64
CA ALA A 270 -2.09 0.28 1.84
C ALA A 270 -1.60 1.13 0.66
N CYS A 271 -2.36 2.17 0.37
CA CYS A 271 -2.15 3.03 -0.78
C CYS A 271 -2.56 4.49 -0.50
N MET A 272 -2.05 5.38 -1.34
CA MET A 272 -2.69 6.68 -1.56
C MET A 272 -3.72 6.57 -2.67
N CYS A 273 -4.86 7.22 -2.49
CA CYS A 273 -6.00 7.12 -3.39
C CYS A 273 -6.71 8.46 -3.59
N PHE A 274 -7.46 8.56 -4.68
CA PHE A 274 -8.52 9.55 -4.83
C PHE A 274 -9.83 9.02 -4.26
N ILE A 275 -10.71 9.93 -3.86
CA ILE A 275 -12.09 9.61 -3.49
C ILE A 275 -13.00 10.13 -4.61
N GLN A 276 -13.87 9.27 -5.13
CA GLN A 276 -14.83 9.64 -6.17
C GLN A 276 -16.16 8.94 -5.91
N GLU A 277 -17.19 9.70 -5.52
CA GLU A 277 -18.54 9.14 -5.39
C GLU A 277 -19.09 8.60 -6.72
N PRO A 278 -20.04 7.64 -6.72
CA PRO A 278 -20.59 7.08 -7.94
C PRO A 278 -21.24 8.18 -8.78
N ALA A 279 -20.91 8.23 -10.07
CA ALA A 279 -21.32 9.29 -11.00
C ALA A 279 -20.88 10.73 -10.62
N GLY A 280 -20.06 10.91 -9.58
CA GLY A 280 -19.46 12.18 -9.17
C GLY A 280 -18.06 12.41 -9.77
N THR A 281 -17.56 13.64 -9.72
CA THR A 281 -16.15 13.91 -10.07
C THR A 281 -15.23 13.56 -8.90
N PRO A 282 -13.98 13.13 -9.15
CA PRO A 282 -12.98 12.96 -8.11
C PRO A 282 -12.81 14.19 -7.23
N GLU A 283 -12.63 13.95 -5.94
CA GLU A 283 -12.16 14.94 -4.99
C GLU A 283 -10.76 15.44 -5.38
N ASP A 284 -10.46 16.71 -5.07
CA ASP A 284 -9.18 17.31 -5.44
C ASP A 284 -8.04 16.96 -4.48
N TYR A 285 -8.37 16.45 -3.29
CA TYR A 285 -7.41 15.99 -2.29
C TYR A 285 -7.11 14.49 -2.44
N VAL A 286 -5.96 14.06 -1.94
CA VAL A 286 -5.59 12.64 -1.83
C VAL A 286 -5.87 12.12 -0.42
N ALA A 287 -6.13 10.83 -0.31
CA ALA A 287 -6.37 10.15 0.96
C ALA A 287 -5.41 8.98 1.14
N TYR A 288 -5.05 8.70 2.39
CA TYR A 288 -4.39 7.47 2.79
C TYR A 288 -5.44 6.39 3.03
N HIS A 289 -5.24 5.21 2.47
CA HIS A 289 -6.14 4.08 2.68
C HIS A 289 -5.37 2.83 3.06
N TYR A 290 -5.73 2.25 4.20
CA TYR A 290 -5.37 0.89 4.58
C TYR A 290 -6.60 0.00 4.38
N PHE A 291 -6.51 -0.97 3.46
CA PHE A 291 -7.67 -1.76 3.04
C PHE A 291 -8.31 -2.50 4.23
N GLY A 292 -9.61 -2.25 4.42
CA GLY A 292 -10.41 -2.87 5.48
C GLY A 292 -10.27 -2.27 6.87
N GLU A 293 -9.37 -1.29 7.06
CA GLU A 293 -9.11 -0.68 8.37
C GLU A 293 -9.36 0.83 8.37
N GLU A 294 -8.61 1.59 7.57
CA GLU A 294 -8.48 3.03 7.73
C GLU A 294 -8.63 3.77 6.40
N LEU A 295 -9.26 4.95 6.43
CA LEU A 295 -9.30 5.88 5.31
C LEU A 295 -9.20 7.30 5.87
N TYR A 296 -8.03 7.91 5.70
CA TYR A 296 -7.72 9.23 6.24
C TYR A 296 -7.62 10.25 5.12
N LYS A 297 -8.41 11.32 5.27
CA LYS A 297 -8.38 12.45 4.35
C LYS A 297 -7.15 13.30 4.64
N THR A 298 -6.40 13.66 3.60
CA THR A 298 -5.37 14.70 3.70
C THR A 298 -5.91 16.04 3.19
N ARG A 299 -5.19 17.13 3.49
CA ARG A 299 -5.47 18.46 2.90
C ARG A 299 -4.80 18.70 1.55
N TYR A 300 -4.06 17.72 1.03
CA TYR A 300 -3.12 17.91 -0.07
C TYR A 300 -3.71 17.47 -1.40
N THR A 301 -3.43 18.25 -2.45
CA THR A 301 -3.72 17.82 -3.83
C THR A 301 -2.73 16.75 -4.29
N PHE A 302 -3.00 16.09 -5.42
CA PHE A 302 -2.02 15.18 -6.02
C PHE A 302 -0.71 15.89 -6.39
N GLY A 303 -0.77 17.15 -6.82
CA GLY A 303 0.42 17.97 -7.03
C GLY A 303 1.25 18.14 -5.76
N ASP A 304 0.60 18.50 -4.65
CA ASP A 304 1.25 18.65 -3.34
C ASP A 304 1.82 17.33 -2.80
N TYR A 305 1.15 16.22 -3.10
CA TYR A 305 1.60 14.87 -2.79
C TYR A 305 2.91 14.54 -3.51
N VAL A 306 3.01 14.82 -4.82
CA VAL A 306 4.22 14.54 -5.62
C VAL A 306 5.44 15.29 -5.07
N GLU A 307 5.27 16.53 -4.60
CA GLU A 307 6.36 17.30 -3.98
C GLU A 307 6.87 16.63 -2.70
N ARG A 308 5.97 16.08 -1.88
CA ARG A 308 6.29 15.37 -0.64
C ARG A 308 6.85 13.97 -0.88
N LEU A 309 6.39 13.30 -1.92
CA LEU A 309 6.94 12.03 -2.39
C LEU A 309 8.42 12.20 -2.80
N LEU A 310 8.73 13.29 -3.50
CA LEU A 310 10.11 13.62 -3.86
C LEU A 310 10.98 13.92 -2.62
N ALA A 311 10.45 14.65 -1.64
CA ALA A 311 11.18 15.00 -0.42
C ALA A 311 11.37 13.79 0.52
N SER A 312 10.39 12.89 0.59
CA SER A 312 10.41 11.69 1.43
C SER A 312 11.22 10.55 0.83
N HIS A 313 11.58 10.62 -0.45
CA HIS A 313 12.24 9.54 -1.19
C HIS A 313 11.45 8.22 -1.15
N GLY A 314 10.14 8.27 -0.93
CA GLY A 314 9.31 7.08 -0.79
C GLY A 314 9.52 6.30 0.51
N TYR A 315 10.13 6.88 1.55
CA TYR A 315 10.37 6.21 2.84
C TYR A 315 9.10 5.55 3.39
N TRP A 316 9.21 4.34 3.88
CA TRP A 316 8.08 3.52 4.27
C TRP A 316 7.14 4.23 5.27
N TYR A 317 5.84 4.26 4.94
CA TYR A 317 4.77 4.94 5.70
C TYR A 317 4.91 6.46 5.88
N TRP A 318 5.73 7.17 5.08
CA TRP A 318 5.84 8.63 5.19
C TRP A 318 4.50 9.36 5.04
N MET A 319 3.51 8.80 4.34
CA MET A 319 2.21 9.46 4.10
C MET A 319 1.35 9.55 5.36
N GLU A 320 1.61 8.74 6.39
CA GLU A 320 0.94 8.87 7.70
C GLU A 320 1.26 10.22 8.37
N THR A 321 2.38 10.86 8.00
CA THR A 321 2.71 12.22 8.47
C THR A 321 1.74 13.29 7.95
N LEU A 322 0.95 12.97 6.92
CA LEU A 322 -0.02 13.87 6.29
C LEU A 322 -1.43 13.71 6.85
N CYS A 323 -1.64 12.82 7.82
CA CYS A 323 -2.96 12.51 8.37
C CYS A 323 -2.99 12.85 9.86
N SER A 324 -4.07 13.48 10.32
CA SER A 324 -4.17 13.94 11.71
C SER A 324 -4.34 12.76 12.65
N GLU A 325 -5.00 11.71 12.16
CA GLU A 325 -5.34 10.47 12.86
C GLU A 325 -4.11 9.60 13.17
N SER A 326 -3.05 9.69 12.37
CA SER A 326 -1.81 8.93 12.54
C SER A 326 -0.62 9.78 12.98
N ALA A 327 -0.85 11.02 13.41
CA ALA A 327 0.23 11.96 13.76
C ALA A 327 1.16 11.47 14.89
N ASP A 328 0.64 10.64 15.80
CA ASP A 328 1.36 10.04 16.93
C ASP A 328 1.70 8.55 16.70
N SER A 329 1.70 8.08 15.44
CA SER A 329 2.02 6.67 15.14
C SER A 329 3.51 6.38 15.28
N ALA A 330 3.85 5.14 15.63
CA ALA A 330 5.25 4.70 15.71
C ALA A 330 5.96 4.80 14.34
N GLN A 331 5.20 4.74 13.24
CA GLN A 331 5.69 4.92 11.87
C GLN A 331 6.08 6.37 11.63
N VAL A 332 5.27 7.35 12.06
CA VAL A 332 5.60 8.78 11.97
C VAL A 332 6.82 9.12 12.82
N ASP A 333 6.90 8.59 14.05
CA ASP A 333 8.07 8.77 14.90
C ASP A 333 9.35 8.19 14.27
N SER A 334 9.25 6.98 13.70
CA SER A 334 10.36 6.34 12.98
C SER A 334 10.78 7.16 11.77
N TYR A 335 9.84 7.65 10.96
CA TYR A 335 10.12 8.51 9.82
C TYR A 335 10.89 9.76 10.23
N ARG A 336 10.38 10.52 11.20
CA ARG A 336 11.00 11.77 11.67
C ARG A 336 12.36 11.55 12.33
N ALA A 337 12.57 10.41 13.01
CA ALA A 337 13.84 10.07 13.62
C ALA A 337 14.92 9.68 12.58
N ASN A 338 14.53 9.02 11.49
CA ASN A 338 15.45 8.42 10.53
C ASN A 338 15.75 9.31 9.31
N MET A 339 14.77 10.05 8.80
CA MET A 339 14.95 10.91 7.62
C MET A 339 16.13 11.89 7.71
N PRO A 340 16.32 12.68 8.78
CA PRO A 340 17.45 13.63 8.86
C PRO A 340 18.82 12.95 8.98
N ARG A 341 18.87 11.65 9.32
CA ARG A 341 20.10 10.86 9.41
C ARG A 341 20.49 10.25 8.07
N ILE A 342 19.49 9.87 7.29
CA ILE A 342 19.68 9.21 5.99
C ILE A 342 19.84 10.25 4.89
N PHE A 343 19.04 11.32 4.90
CA PHE A 343 19.00 12.31 3.83
C PHE A 343 19.38 13.71 4.34
N ALA A 344 20.47 14.25 3.81
CA ALA A 344 20.84 15.64 4.05
C ALA A 344 19.79 16.59 3.44
N GLY A 345 19.47 17.66 4.16
CA GLY A 345 18.49 18.65 3.68
C GLY A 345 17.02 18.26 3.89
N TYR A 346 16.75 17.27 4.74
CA TYR A 346 15.39 16.96 5.19
C TYR A 346 14.71 18.17 5.85
N ASP A 347 13.47 18.44 5.46
CA ASP A 347 12.62 19.51 5.98
C ASP A 347 11.28 18.94 6.47
N ASP A 348 11.13 18.82 7.80
CA ASP A 348 9.92 18.29 8.44
C ASP A 348 8.70 19.21 8.26
N SER A 349 8.88 20.49 7.88
CA SER A 349 7.76 21.41 7.67
C SER A 349 6.86 21.00 6.49
N LEU A 350 7.39 20.16 5.58
CA LEU A 350 6.62 19.58 4.48
C LEU A 350 5.65 18.48 4.95
N PHE A 351 5.90 17.86 6.10
CA PHE A 351 5.26 16.62 6.56
C PHE A 351 4.34 16.88 7.76
N GLN A 352 3.19 17.48 7.46
CA GLN A 352 2.22 17.94 8.46
C GLN A 352 0.80 17.56 8.04
N PRO A 353 -0.07 17.14 8.97
CA PRO A 353 -1.48 16.85 8.69
C PRO A 353 -2.27 18.02 8.11
#